data_AF-A0A9E1MEP6-F1
#
_entry.id   AF-A0A9E1MEP6-F1
#
_cell.length_a   1.000
_cell.length_b   1.000
_cell.length_c   1.000
_cell.angle_alpha   90.00
_cell.angle_beta   90.00
_cell.angle_gamma   90.00
#
_symmetry.space_group_name_H-M   'P 1'
#
loop_
_entity.id
_entity.type
_entity.pdbx_description
1 polymer ?
#
loop_
_entity_poly.entity_id
_entity_poly.type
_entity_poly.pdbx_seq_one_letter_code
_entity_poly.pdbx_strand_id
1 'polypeptide(L)'
;AKCNPCKEPTKYVAGFFDGPRGRRGCLFDCKNEQCEIYQVKRFTESEAVKERIKIQNLNSQKGMQAGYIAALRKDAKITMMKMSQIAGCSPAEYSSYEHERKEFDPEIYRKCEKYLKKKEGGGRC
;
A
#
# COMPACT_ATOMS: atom_id res chain seq x y z
N ALA A 1 -10.11 15.05 5.41
CA ALA A 1 -10.54 16.31 6.06
C ALA A 1 -9.46 17.38 5.86
N LYS A 2 -9.78 18.68 5.95
CA LYS A 2 -8.81 19.78 5.75
C LYS A 2 -8.71 20.64 7.00
N CYS A 3 -7.50 21.05 7.38
CA CYS A 3 -7.27 21.91 8.53
C CYS A 3 -7.35 23.39 8.13
N ASN A 4 -8.53 23.99 8.31
CA ASN A 4 -8.72 25.42 8.15
C ASN A 4 -8.42 26.26 9.41
N PRO A 5 -8.73 25.81 10.66
CA PRO A 5 -8.74 26.70 11.83
C PRO A 5 -7.36 26.92 12.47
N CYS A 6 -6.41 26.00 12.32
CA CYS A 6 -5.07 26.18 12.88
C CYS A 6 -4.33 27.33 12.18
N LYS A 7 -3.39 27.95 12.89
CA LYS A 7 -2.54 29.03 12.37
C LYS A 7 -1.10 28.52 12.17
N GLU A 8 -0.33 29.29 11.40
CA GLU A 8 1.13 29.15 11.36
C GLU A 8 1.72 29.21 12.78
N PRO A 9 2.81 28.48 13.07
CA PRO A 9 3.67 27.75 12.13
C PRO A 9 3.25 26.27 11.95
N THR A 10 2.16 25.84 12.58
CA THR A 10 1.76 24.43 12.57
C THR A 10 0.96 24.04 11.33
N LYS A 11 0.31 25.01 10.67
CA LYS A 11 -0.42 24.83 9.42
C LYS A 11 0.57 24.74 8.26
N TYR A 12 0.28 23.90 7.27
CA TYR A 12 1.07 23.83 6.04
C TYR A 12 0.22 23.39 4.86
N VAL A 13 0.66 23.72 3.64
CA VAL A 13 0.00 23.28 2.40
C VAL A 13 0.31 21.79 2.19
N ALA A 14 -0.73 20.97 2.14
CA ALA A 14 -0.64 19.52 1.92
C ALA A 14 -0.94 19.12 0.47
N GLY A 15 -1.51 20.02 -0.33
CA GLY A 15 -1.78 19.77 -1.74
C GLY A 15 -2.49 20.94 -2.40
N PHE A 16 -2.66 20.83 -3.71
CA PHE A 16 -3.40 21.79 -4.53
C PHE A 16 -4.55 21.07 -5.22
N PHE A 17 -5.60 21.81 -5.55
CA PHE A 17 -6.72 21.29 -6.33
C PHE A 17 -7.11 22.26 -7.43
N ASP A 18 -7.43 21.71 -8.59
CA ASP A 18 -8.10 22.39 -9.69
C ASP A 18 -9.52 21.83 -9.80
N GLY A 19 -10.49 22.70 -9.53
CA GLY A 19 -11.91 22.42 -9.57
C GLY A 19 -12.58 22.91 -10.86
N PRO A 20 -13.83 22.49 -11.10
CA PRO A 20 -14.61 22.91 -12.25
C PRO A 20 -14.72 24.44 -12.36
N ARG A 21 -14.84 24.95 -13.59
CA ARG A 21 -14.93 26.40 -13.89
C ARG A 21 -13.72 27.20 -13.42
N GLY A 22 -12.54 26.61 -13.45
CA GLY A 22 -11.27 27.30 -13.16
C GLY A 22 -11.06 27.67 -11.69
N ARG A 23 -11.84 27.10 -10.75
CA ARG A 23 -11.57 27.26 -9.31
C ARG A 23 -10.28 26.53 -8.97
N ARG A 24 -9.35 27.20 -8.31
CA ARG A 24 -8.07 26.60 -7.88
C ARG A 24 -7.85 26.91 -6.40
N GLY A 25 -7.13 26.07 -5.69
CA GLY A 25 -6.83 26.35 -4.30
C GLY A 25 -5.88 25.35 -3.65
N CYS A 26 -5.61 25.60 -2.38
CA CYS A 26 -4.74 24.77 -1.55
C CYS A 26 -5.56 23.96 -0.55
N LEU A 27 -5.12 22.73 -0.30
CA LEU A 27 -5.51 21.92 0.85
C LEU A 27 -4.50 22.14 1.96
N PHE A 28 -4.98 22.47 3.15
CA PHE A 28 -4.14 22.68 4.31
C PHE A 28 -4.25 21.50 5.28
N ASP A 29 -3.12 21.13 5.85
CA ASP A 29 -2.99 20.19 6.96
C ASP A 29 -2.22 20.89 8.11
N CYS A 30 -2.08 20.21 9.24
CA CYS A 30 -1.49 20.79 10.44
C CYS A 30 -0.68 19.77 11.23
N LYS A 31 0.34 20.24 11.96
CA LYS A 31 1.15 19.44 12.91
C LYS A 31 0.77 19.66 14.38
N ASN A 32 -0.26 20.45 14.67
CA ASN A 32 -0.72 20.68 16.03
C ASN A 32 -1.39 19.40 16.57
N GLU A 33 -0.83 18.82 17.63
CA GLU A 33 -1.34 17.60 18.25
C GLU A 33 -2.74 17.74 18.85
N GLN A 34 -3.17 18.97 19.16
CA GLN A 34 -4.53 19.26 19.64
C GLN A 34 -5.53 19.47 18.48
N CYS A 35 -5.06 19.53 17.23
CA CYS A 35 -5.96 19.68 16.08
C CYS A 35 -6.70 18.36 15.82
N GLU A 36 -8.03 18.40 15.80
CA GLU A 36 -8.87 17.24 15.49
C GLU A 36 -8.50 16.58 14.15
N ILE A 37 -8.16 17.37 13.13
CA ILE A 37 -7.75 16.85 11.82
C ILE A 37 -6.46 16.03 11.94
N TYR A 38 -5.49 16.54 12.71
CA TYR A 38 -4.25 15.83 12.96
C TYR A 38 -4.49 14.56 13.77
N GLN A 39 -5.27 14.64 14.85
CA GLN A 39 -5.61 13.50 15.71
C GLN A 39 -6.32 12.39 14.93
N VAL A 40 -7.35 12.74 14.14
CA VAL A 40 -8.06 11.78 13.28
C VAL A 40 -7.11 11.13 12.29
N LYS A 41 -6.24 11.92 11.62
CA LYS A 41 -5.25 11.37 10.68
C LYS A 41 -4.31 10.39 11.38
N ARG A 42 -3.74 10.77 12.53
CA ARG A 42 -2.87 9.89 13.33
C ARG A 42 -3.58 8.63 13.79
N PHE A 43 -4.83 8.74 14.22
CA PHE A 43 -5.65 7.60 14.60
C PHE A 43 -5.86 6.66 13.41
N THR A 44 -6.26 7.17 12.25
CA THR A 44 -6.46 6.35 11.04
C THR A 44 -5.17 5.70 10.54
N GLU A 45 -4.02 6.40 10.61
CA GLU A 45 -2.70 5.83 10.32
C GLU A 45 -2.39 4.67 11.28
N SER A 46 -2.66 4.86 12.57
CA SER A 46 -2.43 3.84 13.60
C SER A 46 -3.30 2.61 13.39
N GLU A 47 -4.59 2.79 13.08
CA GLU A 47 -5.50 1.69 12.75
C GLU A 47 -5.08 0.96 11.47
N ALA A 48 -4.67 1.69 10.43
CA ALA A 48 -4.17 1.08 9.20
C ALA A 48 -2.88 0.28 9.43
N VAL A 49 -2.01 0.69 10.36
CA VAL A 49 -0.82 -0.08 10.75
C VAL A 49 -1.22 -1.34 11.52
N LYS A 50 -2.13 -1.24 12.50
CA LYS A 50 -2.64 -2.40 13.24
C LYS A 50 -3.28 -3.43 12.30
N GLU A 51 -4.05 -3.00 11.32
CA GLU A 51 -4.71 -3.89 10.36
C GLU A 51 -3.69 -4.63 9.48
N ARG A 52 -2.63 -3.94 9.02
CA ARG A 52 -1.55 -4.61 8.27
C ARG A 52 -0.82 -5.66 9.11
N ILE A 53 -0.56 -5.38 10.39
CA ILE A 53 0.07 -6.35 11.31
C ILE A 53 -0.82 -7.59 11.46
N LYS A 54 -2.14 -7.43 11.60
CA LYS A 54 -3.09 -8.56 11.65
C LYS A 54 -3.01 -9.39 10.38
N ILE A 55 -3.05 -8.76 9.20
CA ILE A 55 -3.00 -9.42 7.91
C ILE A 55 -1.67 -10.17 7.73
N GLN A 56 -0.55 -9.53 8.09
CA GLN A 56 0.77 -10.16 8.07
C GLN A 56 0.83 -11.40 8.95
N ASN A 57 0.26 -11.34 10.16
CA ASN A 57 0.17 -12.49 11.07
C ASN A 57 -0.69 -13.63 10.49
N LEU A 58 -1.86 -13.32 9.93
CA LEU A 58 -2.74 -14.30 9.29
C LEU A 58 -2.06 -14.99 8.09
N ASN A 59 -1.40 -14.21 7.24
CA ASN A 59 -0.60 -14.73 6.14
C ASN A 59 0.52 -15.65 6.66
N SER A 60 1.23 -15.23 7.70
CA SER A 60 2.35 -15.98 8.28
C SER A 60 1.91 -17.31 8.89
N GLN A 61 0.74 -17.36 9.55
CA GLN A 61 0.15 -18.60 10.05
C GLN A 61 -0.15 -19.61 8.93
N LYS A 62 -0.38 -19.13 7.70
CA LYS A 62 -0.59 -19.95 6.51
C LYS A 62 0.69 -20.21 5.71
N GLY A 63 1.86 -19.81 6.23
CA GLY A 63 3.15 -19.95 5.53
C GLY A 63 3.30 -19.03 4.32
N MET A 64 2.50 -17.96 4.22
CA MET A 64 2.55 -17.00 3.13
C MET A 64 3.26 -15.73 3.59
N GLN A 65 4.26 -15.27 2.83
CA GLN A 65 4.97 -14.03 3.11
C GLN A 65 4.93 -13.09 1.90
N ALA A 66 4.14 -12.02 1.99
CA ALA A 66 3.99 -11.06 0.90
C ALA A 66 5.32 -10.37 0.54
N GLY A 67 6.13 -10.05 1.56
CA GLY A 67 7.46 -9.48 1.38
C GLY A 67 8.42 -10.37 0.57
N TYR A 68 8.34 -11.69 0.72
CA TYR A 68 9.14 -12.64 -0.05
C TYR A 68 8.75 -12.63 -1.54
N ILE A 69 7.45 -12.68 -1.84
CA ILE A 69 6.94 -12.57 -3.21
C ILE A 69 7.35 -11.22 -3.83
N ALA A 70 7.25 -10.13 -3.06
CA ALA A 70 7.65 -8.80 -3.51
C ALA A 70 9.14 -8.72 -3.87
N ALA A 71 10.01 -9.31 -3.05
CA ALA A 71 11.45 -9.37 -3.29
C ALA A 71 11.75 -10.16 -4.57
N LEU A 72 11.26 -11.40 -4.67
CA LEU A 72 11.43 -12.24 -5.86
C LEU A 72 10.94 -11.56 -7.14
N ARG A 73 9.79 -10.88 -7.09
CA ARG A 73 9.24 -10.15 -8.24
C ARG A 73 10.18 -9.02 -8.68
N LYS A 74 10.72 -8.24 -7.73
CA LYS A 74 11.65 -7.14 -8.01
C LYS A 74 12.96 -7.67 -8.59
N ASP A 75 13.50 -8.75 -8.03
CA ASP A 75 14.73 -9.39 -8.51
C ASP A 75 14.56 -9.93 -9.94
N ALA A 76 13.40 -10.53 -10.23
CA ALA A 76 13.03 -10.95 -11.58
C ALA A 76 12.68 -9.79 -12.54
N LYS A 77 12.72 -8.54 -12.07
CA LYS A 77 12.35 -7.31 -12.82
C LYS A 77 10.94 -7.37 -13.42
N ILE A 78 10.01 -8.00 -12.71
CA ILE A 78 8.62 -8.16 -13.15
C ILE A 78 7.78 -7.02 -12.60
N THR A 79 7.00 -6.36 -13.46
CA THR A 79 6.07 -5.32 -13.01
C THR A 79 4.89 -5.94 -12.26
N MET A 80 4.27 -5.19 -11.34
CA MET A 80 3.06 -5.66 -10.66
C MET A 80 1.93 -6.01 -11.63
N MET A 81 1.81 -5.25 -12.73
CA MET A 81 0.86 -5.54 -13.81
C MET A 81 1.09 -6.92 -14.43
N LYS A 82 2.35 -7.25 -14.77
CA LYS A 82 2.66 -8.56 -15.34
C LYS A 82 2.43 -9.67 -14.32
N MET A 83 2.76 -9.40 -13.06
CA MET A 83 2.55 -10.36 -11.98
C MET A 83 1.07 -10.64 -11.72
N SER A 84 0.20 -9.63 -11.77
CA SER A 84 -1.24 -9.82 -11.62
C SER A 84 -1.83 -10.67 -12.75
N GLN A 85 -1.35 -10.50 -13.99
CA GLN A 85 -1.74 -11.35 -15.12
C GLN A 85 -1.35 -12.82 -14.89
N ILE A 86 -0.14 -13.08 -14.40
CA ILE A 86 0.34 -14.43 -14.08
C ILE A 86 -0.49 -15.04 -12.95
N ALA A 87 -0.83 -14.24 -11.96
CA ALA A 87 -1.62 -14.65 -10.80
C ALA A 87 -3.11 -14.86 -11.12
N GLY A 88 -3.59 -14.31 -12.24
CA GLY A 88 -4.99 -14.35 -12.65
C GLY A 88 -5.89 -13.38 -11.88
N CYS A 89 -5.34 -12.26 -11.41
CA CYS A 89 -6.08 -11.25 -10.64
C CYS A 89 -5.84 -9.83 -11.19
N SER A 90 -6.60 -8.86 -10.67
CA SER A 90 -6.44 -7.46 -11.08
C SER A 90 -5.13 -6.85 -10.50
N PRO A 91 -4.54 -5.82 -11.14
CA PRO A 91 -3.36 -5.15 -10.60
C PRO A 91 -3.59 -4.53 -9.22
N ALA A 92 -4.79 -4.01 -8.97
CA ALA A 92 -5.18 -3.44 -7.68
C ALA A 92 -5.27 -4.51 -6.59
N GLU A 93 -5.81 -5.68 -6.93
CA GLU A 93 -5.88 -6.82 -6.02
C GLU A 93 -4.50 -7.38 -5.70
N TYR A 94 -3.68 -7.63 -6.73
CA TYR A 94 -2.28 -8.03 -6.54
C TYR A 94 -1.52 -7.02 -5.67
N SER A 95 -1.74 -5.71 -5.90
CA SER A 95 -1.15 -4.67 -5.07
C SER A 95 -1.57 -4.74 -3.63
N SER A 96 -2.85 -5.03 -3.36
CA SER A 96 -3.35 -5.16 -1.99
C SER A 96 -2.76 -6.37 -1.27
N TYR A 97 -2.52 -7.49 -1.98
CA TYR A 97 -1.79 -8.63 -1.41
C TYR A 97 -0.34 -8.28 -1.09
N GLU A 98 0.41 -7.72 -2.05
CA GLU A 98 1.84 -7.44 -1.89
C GLU A 98 2.12 -6.40 -0.79
N HIS A 99 1.19 -5.46 -0.57
CA HIS A 99 1.29 -4.44 0.48
C HIS A 99 0.54 -4.80 1.77
N GLU A 100 0.10 -6.05 1.90
CA GLU A 100 -0.58 -6.58 3.10
C GLU A 100 -1.79 -5.74 3.54
N ARG A 101 -2.50 -5.18 2.56
CA ARG A 101 -3.81 -4.53 2.74
C ARG A 101 -4.97 -5.52 2.63
N LYS A 102 -4.69 -6.74 2.16
CA LYS A 102 -5.61 -7.86 2.04
C LYS A 102 -4.84 -9.14 2.35
N GLU A 103 -5.49 -10.09 3.03
CA GLU A 103 -4.93 -11.43 3.24
C GLU A 103 -4.65 -12.11 1.89
N PHE A 104 -3.48 -12.71 1.74
CA PHE A 104 -3.07 -13.32 0.48
C PHE A 104 -3.94 -14.55 0.18
N ASP A 105 -4.49 -14.64 -1.03
CA ASP A 105 -5.17 -15.85 -1.44
C ASP A 105 -4.15 -17.01 -1.63
N PRO A 106 -4.33 -18.18 -1.01
CA PRO A 106 -3.36 -19.27 -1.07
C PRO A 106 -3.12 -19.85 -2.48
N GLU A 107 -4.11 -19.82 -3.37
CA GLU A 107 -3.93 -20.26 -4.75
C GLU A 107 -3.12 -19.25 -5.55
N ILE A 108 -3.46 -17.96 -5.40
CA ILE A 108 -2.73 -16.85 -6.02
C ILE A 108 -1.27 -16.83 -5.52
N TYR A 109 -1.04 -16.99 -4.22
CA TYR A 109 0.30 -17.05 -3.63
C TYR A 109 1.13 -18.17 -4.26
N ARG A 110 0.58 -19.39 -4.32
CA ARG A 110 1.26 -20.56 -4.91
C ARG A 110 1.58 -20.36 -6.40
N LYS A 111 0.66 -19.77 -7.17
CA LYS A 111 0.91 -19.42 -8.59
C LYS A 111 2.07 -18.43 -8.71
N CYS A 112 2.08 -17.40 -7.88
CA CYS A 112 3.12 -16.38 -7.87
C CYS A 112 4.48 -16.98 -7.53
N GLU A 113 4.56 -17.70 -6.42
CA GLU A 113 5.78 -18.31 -5.93
C GLU A 113 6.36 -19.31 -6.94
N LYS A 114 5.52 -20.20 -7.50
CA LYS A 114 5.94 -21.19 -8.50
C LYS A 114 6.52 -20.52 -9.75
N TYR A 115 5.92 -19.45 -10.22
CA TYR A 115 6.42 -18.73 -11.39
C TYR A 115 7.77 -18.05 -11.08
N LEU A 116 7.87 -17.37 -9.94
CA LEU A 116 9.05 -16.60 -9.55
C LEU A 116 10.26 -17.50 -9.24
N LYS A 117 10.07 -18.61 -8.52
CA LYS A 117 11.15 -19.59 -8.26
C LYS A 117 11.72 -20.21 -9.53
N LYS A 118 10.88 -20.43 -10.56
CA LYS A 118 11.36 -20.88 -11.87
C LYS A 118 12.25 -19.86 -12.56
N LYS A 119 11.98 -18.56 -12.39
CA LYS A 119 12.80 -17.48 -12.93
C LYS A 119 14.12 -17.31 -12.18
N GLU A 120 14.09 -17.47 -10.85
CA GLU A 120 15.30 -17.45 -10.01
C GLU A 120 16.26 -18.60 -10.33
N GLY A 121 15.74 -19.81 -10.59
CA GLY A 121 16.54 -20.98 -10.97
C GLY A 121 17.08 -20.95 -12.40
N GLY A 122 16.37 -20.32 -13.34
CA GLY A 122 16.75 -20.29 -14.77
C GLY A 122 17.77 -19.21 -15.16
N GLY A 123 18.20 -18.36 -14.22
CA GLY A 123 19.23 -17.34 -14.43
C GLY A 123 20.63 -17.73 -13.91
N ARG A 124 20.80 -18.94 -13.39
CA ARG A 124 22.10 -19.52 -13.00
C ARG A 124 22.60 -20.42 -14.15
N CYS A 125 22.91 -19.81 -15.28
CA CYS A 125 23.66 -20.41 -16.39
C CYS A 125 24.62 -19.36 -16.92
#